data_AF-A0A848ZUV1-F1
#
_entry.id   AF-A0A848ZUV1-F1
#
_cell.length_a   1.000
_cell.length_b   1.000
_cell.length_c   1.000
_cell.angle_alpha   90.00
_cell.angle_beta   90.00
_cell.angle_gamma   90.00
#
_symmetry.space_group_name_H-M   'P 1'
#
loop_
_entity.id
_entity.type
_entity.pdbx_description
1 polymer ?
#
loop_
_entity_poly.entity_id
_entity_poly.type
_entity_poly.pdbx_seq_one_letter_code
_entity_poly.pdbx_strand_id
1 'polypeptide(L)' 'MITKFNRLLGTFLLAVVTLSCSAQKPGKPNIIIIMADDMGYGDLSSYGSTMINTPNLDKMAVEGIKFT' A
#
# COMPACT_ATOMS: atom_id res chain seq x y z
N MET A 1 -23.42 -32.44 -33.82
CA MET A 1 -23.78 -32.53 -32.39
C MET A 1 -22.55 -32.34 -31.48
N ILE A 2 -21.42 -32.99 -31.80
CA ILE A 2 -20.18 -32.99 -31.01
C ILE A 2 -19.50 -31.60 -30.87
N THR A 3 -19.49 -30.78 -31.92
CA THR A 3 -18.85 -29.44 -31.90
C THR A 3 -19.58 -28.40 -31.03
N LYS A 4 -20.90 -28.53 -30.88
CA LYS A 4 -21.67 -27.68 -29.96
C LYS A 4 -21.38 -28.03 -28.49
N PHE A 5 -21.10 -29.30 -28.21
CA PHE A 5 -20.77 -29.80 -26.87
C PHE A 5 -19.39 -29.32 -26.40
N ASN A 6 -18.36 -29.37 -27.24
CA ASN A 6 -17.02 -28.83 -26.89
C ASN A 6 -17.03 -27.31 -26.66
N ARG A 7 -17.86 -26.57 -27.40
CA ARG A 7 -18.06 -25.12 -27.15
C ARG A 7 -18.69 -24.87 -25.78
N LEU A 8 -19.71 -25.65 -25.43
CA LEU A 8 -20.39 -25.54 -24.13
C LEU A 8 -19.45 -25.88 -22.96
N LEU A 9 -18.63 -26.93 -23.11
CA LEU A 9 -17.65 -27.34 -22.12
C LEU A 9 -16.54 -26.28 -21.94
N GLY A 10 -16.06 -25.68 -23.04
CA GLY A 10 -15.10 -24.58 -23.00
C GLY A 10 -15.63 -23.34 -22.29
N THR A 11 -16.88 -22.96 -22.55
CA THR A 11 -17.54 -21.84 -21.85
C THR A 11 -17.76 -22.13 -20.37
N PHE A 12 -18.09 -23.38 -20.02
CA PHE A 12 -18.26 -23.78 -18.64
C PHE A 12 -16.93 -23.76 -17.87
N LEU A 13 -15.86 -24.26 -18.49
CA LEU A 13 -14.52 -24.24 -17.89
C LEU A 13 -14.03 -22.80 -17.67
N LEU A 14 -14.28 -21.90 -18.63
CA LEU A 14 -13.93 -20.49 -18.49
C LEU A 14 -14.72 -19.81 -17.35
N ALA A 15 -16.00 -20.15 -17.18
CA ALA A 15 -16.81 -19.64 -16.07
C ALA A 15 -16.28 -20.12 -14.70
N VAL A 16 -15.87 -21.38 -14.58
CA VAL A 16 -15.33 -21.91 -13.32
C VAL A 16 -14.02 -21.20 -12.93
N VAL A 17 -13.16 -20.90 -13.90
CA VAL A 17 -11.90 -20.17 -13.67
C VAL A 17 -12.16 -18.74 -13.17
N THR A 18 -13.14 -18.03 -13.73
CA THR A 18 -13.45 -16.66 -13.30
C THR A 18 -14.09 -16.60 -11.92
N LEU A 19 -14.90 -17.60 -11.54
CA LEU A 19 -15.49 -17.72 -10.21
C LEU A 19 -14.48 -18.06 -9.10
N SER A 20 -13.29 -18.58 -9.46
CA SER A 20 -12.27 -18.99 -8.50
C SER A 20 -11.35 -17.84 -8.06
N CYS A 21 -11.45 -16.66 -8.70
CA CYS A 21 -10.68 -15.48 -8.33
C CYS A 21 -11.38 -14.73 -7.18
N SER A 22 -11.26 -15.25 -5.96
CA SER A 22 -11.64 -14.51 -4.76
C SER A 22 -10.47 -13.60 -4.35
N ALA A 23 -10.58 -12.31 -4.62
CA ALA A 23 -9.62 -11.32 -4.11
C ALA A 23 -9.68 -11.31 -2.57
N GLN A 24 -8.58 -11.73 -1.93
CA GLN A 24 -8.46 -11.67 -0.49
C GLN A 24 -8.53 -10.20 -0.06
N LYS A 25 -9.48 -9.88 0.83
CA LYS A 25 -9.59 -8.51 1.35
C LYS A 25 -8.25 -8.14 1.99
N PRO A 26 -7.64 -7.01 1.60
CA PRO A 26 -6.46 -6.52 2.30
C PRO A 26 -6.76 -6.44 3.79
N GLY A 27 -5.84 -6.94 4.61
CA GLY A 27 -5.94 -6.76 6.06
C GLY A 27 -6.04 -5.27 6.40
N LYS A 28 -6.66 -4.94 7.54
CA LYS A 28 -6.64 -3.56 8.03
C LYS A 28 -5.19 -3.19 8.37
N PRO A 29 -4.69 -2.02 7.96
CA PRO A 29 -3.36 -1.58 8.35
C PRO A 29 -3.32 -1.28 9.85
N ASN A 30 -2.13 -1.41 10.45
CA ASN A 30 -1.88 -0.86 11.78
C ASN A 30 -1.63 0.65 11.65
N ILE A 31 -2.17 1.43 12.57
CA ILE A 31 -2.01 2.89 12.60
C ILE A 31 -1.20 3.23 13.86
N ILE A 32 -0.05 3.88 13.68
CA ILE A 32 0.80 4.37 14.76
C ILE A 32 0.83 5.89 14.67
N ILE A 33 0.49 6.58 15.75
CA ILE A 33 0.56 8.05 15.85
C ILE A 33 1.73 8.39 16.77
N ILE A 34 2.69 9.12 16.22
CA ILE A 34 3.84 9.65 16.97
C ILE A 34 3.64 11.16 17.05
N MET A 35 3.53 11.68 18.28
CA MET A 35 3.42 13.11 18.56
C MET A 35 4.61 13.52 19.42
N ALA A 36 5.31 14.56 19.01
CA ALA A 36 6.36 15.19 19.80
C ALA A 36 5.83 16.50 20.39
N ASP A 37 6.15 16.77 21.65
CA ASP A 37 5.83 18.03 22.31
C ASP A 37 6.87 19.09 21.95
N ASP A 38 6.42 20.34 21.76
CA ASP A 38 7.25 21.52 21.45
C ASP A 38 8.30 21.37 20.32
N MET A 39 8.12 20.42 19.40
CA MET A 39 9.02 20.26 18.25
C MET A 39 8.79 21.36 17.22
N GLY A 40 9.82 22.18 16.99
CA GLY A 40 9.82 23.23 15.99
C GLY A 40 10.00 22.69 14.57
N TYR A 41 9.51 23.45 13.58
CA TYR A 41 9.66 23.10 12.17
C TYR A 41 11.13 22.95 11.74
N GLY A 42 12.03 23.77 12.31
CA GLY A 42 13.47 23.74 12.02
C GLY A 42 14.27 22.67 12.77
N ASP A 43 13.63 21.86 13.61
CA ASP A 43 14.32 20.84 14.40
C ASP A 43 14.62 19.56 13.61
N LEU A 44 13.91 19.37 12.49
CA LEU A 44 14.02 18.20 11.64
C LEU A 44 14.98 18.46 10.46
N SER A 45 15.92 17.55 10.21
CA SER A 45 16.85 17.66 9.08
C SER A 45 16.12 17.62 7.73
N SER A 46 15.06 16.81 7.60
CA SER A 46 14.16 16.82 6.43
C SER A 46 13.43 18.15 6.17
N TYR A 47 13.44 19.08 7.13
CA TYR A 47 12.90 20.44 7.01
C TYR A 47 14.00 21.53 6.99
N GLY A 48 15.27 21.14 6.90
CA GLY A 48 16.39 22.05 6.71
C GLY A 48 17.26 22.29 7.95
N SER A 49 17.07 21.53 9.04
CA SER A 49 18.00 21.59 10.18
C SER A 49 19.42 21.20 9.74
N THR A 50 20.42 22.04 10.05
CA THR A 50 21.84 21.76 9.80
C THR A 50 22.57 21.24 11.05
N MET A 51 21.94 21.36 12.22
CA MET A 51 22.53 21.05 13.52
C MET A 51 22.03 19.72 14.09
N ILE A 52 20.75 19.38 13.83
CA ILE A 52 20.10 18.20 14.38
C ILE A 52 19.97 17.16 13.27
N ASN A 53 20.50 15.97 13.52
CA ASN A 53 20.40 14.84 12.60
C ASN A 53 19.24 13.93 13.03
N THR A 54 18.21 13.80 12.19
CA THR A 54 17.03 12.96 12.45
C THR A 54 16.87 11.83 11.41
N PRO A 55 17.83 10.88 11.30
CA PRO A 55 17.91 9.96 10.16
C PRO A 55 16.70 9.04 10.01
N ASN A 56 16.05 8.66 11.12
CA ASN A 56 14.83 7.84 11.08
C ASN A 56 13.63 8.63 10.55
N LEU A 57 13.50 9.90 10.95
CA LEU A 57 12.43 10.78 10.48
C LEU A 57 12.65 11.17 9.02
N ASP A 58 13.91 11.38 8.63
CA ASP A 58 14.29 11.66 7.24
C ASP A 58 13.96 10.48 6.32
N LYS A 59 14.28 9.26 6.75
CA LYS A 59 13.89 8.05 6.01
C LYS A 59 12.37 7.96 5.85
N MET A 60 11.60 8.23 6.90
CA MET A 60 10.13 8.25 6.82
C MET A 60 9.60 9.35 5.88
N ALA A 61 10.25 10.51 5.83
CA ALA A 61 9.90 11.59 4.91
C ALA A 61 10.17 11.22 3.44
N VAL A 62 11.22 10.44 3.16
CA VAL A 62 11.57 9.94 1.81
C VAL A 62 10.66 8.79 1.38
N GLU A 63 10.37 7.86 2.28
CA GLU A 63 9.52 6.70 1.99
C GLU A 63 8.02 7.02 2.00
N GLY A 64 7.63 8.18 2.53
CA GLY A 64 6.26 8.59 2.75
C GLY A 64 5.92 9.95 2.13
N ILE A 65 5.07 10.69 2.86
CA ILE A 65 4.63 12.02 2.47
C ILE A 65 5.10 13.00 3.55
N LYS A 66 5.81 14.06 3.12
CA LYS A 66 6.19 15.21 3.95
C LYS A 66 5.28 16.39 3.61
N PHE A 67 4.64 16.97 4.61
CA PHE A 67 3.83 18.19 4.47
C PHE A 67 4.71 19.42 4.70
N THR A 68 4.48 20.53 3.99
CA THR A 68 5.30 21.76 4.12
C THR A 68 4.41 22.98 4.12
#